data_AF-X5TR54-F1
#
_entry.id   AF-X5TR54-F1
#
_cell.length_a   1.000
_cell.length_b   1.000
_cell.length_c   1.000
_cell.angle_alpha   90.00
_cell.angle_beta   90.00
_cell.angle_gamma   90.00
#
_symmetry.space_group_name_H-M   'P 1'
#
loop_
_entity.id
_entity.type
_entity.pdbx_description
1 polymer ?
#
loop_
_entity_poly.entity_id
_entity_poly.type
_entity_poly.pdbx_seq_one_letter_code
_entity_poly.pdbx_strand_id
1 'polypeptide(L)' 'MALEGALAEVDCTVEDTIVRHSHALILGSVRHVVSGEPSPAPIYHHGAYGFP' A
#
# COMPACT_ATOMS: atom_id res chain seq x y z
N MET A 1 -13.43 -1.96 1.78
CA MET A 1 -12.18 -2.63 1.37
C MET A 1 -12.27 -3.00 -0.09
N ALA A 2 -11.46 -2.34 -0.92
CA ALA A 2 -11.31 -2.63 -2.33
C ALA A 2 -10.70 -4.03 -2.61
N LEU A 3 -9.96 -4.60 -1.65
CA LEU A 3 -9.38 -5.94 -1.74
C LEU A 3 -9.85 -6.81 -0.55
N GLU A 4 -10.47 -7.95 -0.86
CA GLU A 4 -10.90 -8.91 0.14
C GLU A 4 -9.68 -9.52 0.86
N GLY A 5 -9.73 -9.56 2.20
CA GLY A 5 -8.64 -10.07 3.04
C GLY A 5 -7.44 -9.12 3.20
N ALA A 6 -7.52 -7.88 2.71
CA ALA A 6 -6.48 -6.88 2.97
C ALA A 6 -6.43 -6.50 4.45
N LEU A 7 -5.21 -6.23 4.95
CA LEU A 7 -5.00 -5.72 6.32
C LEU A 7 -5.47 -4.29 6.51
N ALA A 8 -5.47 -3.50 5.44
CA ALA A 8 -5.96 -2.14 5.44
C ALA A 8 -6.32 -1.69 4.02
N GLU A 9 -7.21 -0.73 3.95
CA GLU A 9 -7.50 0.09 2.77
C GLU A 9 -7.15 1.54 3.12
N VAL A 10 -6.44 2.21 2.21
CA VAL A 10 -6.03 3.61 2.36
C VAL A 10 -6.44 4.35 1.10
N ASP A 11 -7.43 5.23 1.24
CA ASP A 11 -7.89 6.09 0.15
C ASP A 11 -7.06 7.36 0.12
N CYS A 12 -6.52 7.71 -1.05
CA CYS A 12 -5.67 8.87 -1.24
C CYS A 12 -6.16 9.75 -2.40
N THR A 13 -5.95 11.06 -2.28
CA THR A 13 -6.02 11.99 -3.42
C THR A 13 -4.60 12.30 -3.88
N VAL A 14 -4.32 12.16 -5.17
CA VAL A 14 -3.00 12.48 -5.73
C VAL A 14 -2.74 13.98 -5.63
N GLU A 15 -1.60 14.35 -5.08
CA GLU A 15 -1.15 15.74 -4.92
C GLU A 15 -0.03 16.09 -5.89
N ASP A 16 0.92 15.17 -6.10
CA ASP A 16 2.06 15.38 -6.99
C ASP A 16 2.55 14.06 -7.59
N THR A 17 3.29 14.17 -8.68
CA THR A 17 3.93 13.05 -9.37
C THR A 17 5.31 13.47 -9.85
N ILE A 18 6.35 12.85 -9.27
CA ILE A 18 7.75 13.15 -9.58
C ILE A 18 8.32 12.01 -10.43
N VAL A 19 8.60 12.27 -11.71
CA VAL A 19 9.20 11.28 -12.63
C VAL A 19 10.72 11.27 -12.51
N ARG A 20 11.31 10.07 -12.37
CA ARG A 20 12.75 9.82 -12.29
C ARG A 20 13.12 8.54 -13.05
N HIS A 21 13.92 8.70 -14.11
CA HIS A 21 14.35 7.61 -14.98
C HIS A 21 13.18 6.75 -15.46
N SER A 22 13.07 5.52 -14.97
CA SER A 22 12.06 4.54 -15.34
C SER A 22 10.83 4.52 -14.43
N HIS A 23 10.77 5.36 -13.40
CA HIS A 23 9.72 5.32 -12.38
C HIS A 23 9.14 6.71 -12.07
N ALA A 24 7.97 6.70 -11.42
CA ALA A 24 7.36 7.90 -10.86
C ALA A 24 7.07 7.69 -9.37
N LEU A 25 7.36 8.69 -8.55
CA LEU A 25 6.90 8.77 -7.18
C LEU A 25 5.56 9.50 -7.16
N ILE A 26 4.51 8.80 -6.75
CA ILE A 26 3.16 9.38 -6.61
C ILE A 26 2.98 9.78 -5.15
N LEU A 27 2.76 11.06 -4.90
CA LEU A 27 2.49 11.59 -3.57
C LEU A 27 0.99 11.83 -3.44
N GLY A 28 0.38 11.25 -2.41
CA GLY A 28 -1.06 11.39 -2.18
C GLY A 28 -1.37 11.70 -0.71
N SER A 29 -2.33 12.60 -0.49
CA SER A 29 -2.87 12.84 0.84
C SER A 29 -3.93 11.81 1.19
N VAL A 30 -3.77 11.22 2.37
CA VAL A 30 -4.72 10.25 2.94
C VAL A 30 -6.04 10.94 3.23
N ARG A 31 -7.12 10.37 2.70
CA ARG A 31 -8.50 10.86 2.88
C ARG A 31 -9.30 9.96 3.80
N HIS A 32 -9.01 8.67 3.78
CA HIS A 32 -9.71 7.70 4.59
C HIS A 32 -8.84 6.46 4.80
N VAL A 33 -9.00 5.82 5.96
CA VAL A 33 -8.27 4.61 6.34
C VAL A 33 -9.26 3.64 6.96
N VAL A 34 -9.28 2.41 6.45
CA VAL A 34 -10.05 1.29 7.02
C VAL A 34 -9.09 0.18 7.39
N SER A 35 -9.17 -0.30 8.65
CA SER A 35 -8.48 -1.50 9.09
C SER A 35 -9.28 -2.75 8.72
N GLY A 36 -8.60 -3.74 8.16
CA GLY A 36 -9.15 -5.08 7.96
C GLY A 36 -9.08 -5.92 9.24
N GLU A 37 -9.50 -7.17 9.13
CA GLU A 37 -9.39 -8.12 10.24
C GLU A 37 -7.92 -8.40 10.60
N PRO A 38 -7.57 -8.48 11.90
CA PRO A 38 -6.20 -8.77 12.31
C PRO A 38 -5.70 -10.11 11.75
N SER A 39 -4.62 -10.06 10.98
CA SER A 39 -3.91 -11.25 10.50
C SER A 39 -2.42 -10.92 10.28
N PRO A 40 -1.53 -11.92 10.16
CA PRO A 40 -0.12 -11.67 9.91
C PRO A 40 0.11 -10.89 8.62
N ALA A 41 0.97 -9.87 8.66
CA ALA A 41 1.35 -9.12 7.46
C ALA A 41 2.22 -9.99 6.54
N PRO A 42 1.91 -10.05 5.23
CA PRO A 42 2.79 -10.70 4.27
C PRO A 42 4.11 -9.92 4.18
N ILE A 43 5.23 -10.63 4.24
CA ILE A 43 6.56 -10.03 4.11
C ILE A 43 7.14 -10.42 2.76
N TYR A 44 7.71 -9.45 2.04
CA TYR A 44 8.53 -9.71 0.86
C TYR A 44 9.96 -9.25 1.12
N HIS A 45 10.90 -10.21 1.14
CA HIS A 45 12.31 -9.92 1.36
C HIS A 45 13.18 -10.91 0.55
N HIS A 46 14.37 -10.48 0.12
CA HIS A 46 15.30 -11.32 -0.66
C HIS A 46 14.66 -12.07 -1.85
N GLY A 47 13.67 -11.46 -2.52
CA GLY A 47 13.02 -12.06 -3.68
C GLY A 47 11.98 -13.14 -3.34
N ALA A 48 11.60 -13.31 -2.07
CA ALA A 48 10.66 -14.33 -1.62
C ALA A 48 9.61 -13.77 -0.66
N TYR A 49 8.41 -14.35 -0.71
CA TYR A 49 7.38 -14.15 0.31
C TYR A 49 7.71 -14.96 1.56
N GLY A 50 7.43 -14.37 2.72
CA GLY A 50 7.55 -15.01 4.02
C GLY A 50 6.47 -14.51 4.97
N PHE A 51 6.37 -15.19 6.10
CA PHE A 51 5.54 -14.77 7.23
C PHE A 51 6.47 -14.42 8.40
N PRO A 52 6.10 -13.43 9.25
CA PRO A 52 6.82 -13.14 10.48
C PRO A 52 6.86 -14.35 11.42
#